data_AF-A0AAN6RVM6-F1
#
_entry.id   AF-A0AAN6RVM6-F1
#
_cell.length_a   1.000
_cell.length_b   1.000
_cell.length_c   1.000
_cell.angle_alpha   90.00
_cell.angle_beta   90.00
_cell.angle_gamma   90.00
#
_symmetry.space_group_name_H-M   'P 1'
#
loop_
_entity.id
_entity.type
_entity.pdbx_description
1 polymer ?
#
loop_
_entity_poly.entity_id
_entity_poly.type
_entity_poly.pdbx_seq_one_letter_code
_entity_poly.pdbx_strand_id
1 'polypeptide(L)'
;MVKCYAQDPVYEDVDHEVLGELGMTVLEHPRGFLEVDEAAVVFSLAPNVAVRQVVADIARPAVMVWERVCEIPREGDWVGRAEQSDNISPRVEEMIKDYTELPFPSELAGFGSSLVVFIRNY
;
A
#
# COMPACT_ATOMS: atom_id res chain seq x y z
N MET A 1 21.63 3.55 4.88
CA MET A 1 20.55 4.50 4.54
C MET A 1 19.46 3.72 3.83
N VAL A 2 18.20 3.87 4.22
CA VAL A 2 17.06 3.21 3.56
C VAL A 2 16.69 4.06 2.34
N LYS A 3 16.53 3.44 1.17
CA LYS A 3 16.02 4.13 -0.01
C LYS A 3 14.51 4.26 0.12
N CYS A 4 13.97 5.44 -0.11
CA CYS A 4 12.54 5.70 -0.06
C CYS A 4 12.09 6.24 -1.41
N TYR A 5 11.11 5.57 -2.00
CA TYR A 5 10.51 5.94 -3.27
C TYR A 5 9.06 6.34 -3.04
N ALA A 6 8.60 7.38 -3.72
CA ALA A 6 7.21 7.79 -3.74
C ALA A 6 6.72 7.82 -5.19
N GLN A 7 5.48 7.43 -5.43
CA GLN A 7 4.81 7.66 -6.71
C GLN A 7 3.34 7.96 -6.44
N ASP A 8 2.81 8.94 -7.15
CA ASP A 8 1.37 9.18 -7.27
C ASP A 8 1.14 9.85 -8.63
N PRO A 9 0.21 9.37 -9.47
CA PRO A 9 -0.13 10.02 -10.74
C PRO A 9 -0.55 11.49 -10.62
N VAL A 10 -0.99 11.94 -9.44
CA VAL A 10 -1.48 13.33 -9.23
C VAL A 10 -0.45 14.24 -8.59
N TYR A 11 0.78 13.78 -8.32
CA TYR A 11 1.83 14.66 -7.79
C TYR A 11 2.16 15.77 -8.79
N GLU A 12 2.29 16.98 -8.24
CA GLU A 12 2.72 18.19 -8.93
C GLU A 12 4.17 18.53 -8.55
N ASP A 13 4.79 19.48 -9.26
CA ASP A 13 6.18 19.88 -9.03
C ASP A 13 6.50 20.21 -7.56
N VAL A 14 5.53 20.76 -6.82
CA VAL A 14 5.67 21.06 -5.39
C VAL A 14 5.80 19.80 -4.53
N ASP A 15 5.13 18.70 -4.89
CA ASP A 15 5.26 17.42 -4.20
C ASP A 15 6.65 16.83 -4.43
N HIS A 16 7.17 16.95 -5.66
CA HIS A 16 8.53 16.52 -5.99
C HIS A 16 9.59 17.27 -5.19
N GLU A 17 9.44 18.58 -5.05
CA GLU A 17 10.35 19.42 -4.26
C GLU A 17 10.32 19.02 -2.78
N VAL A 18 9.13 19.01 -2.16
CA VAL A 18 8.98 18.71 -0.73
C VAL A 18 9.42 17.29 -0.39
N LEU A 19 9.02 16.28 -1.17
CA LEU A 19 9.43 14.89 -0.94
C LEU A 19 10.93 14.71 -1.18
N GLY A 20 11.50 15.43 -2.15
CA GLY A 20 12.94 15.45 -2.42
C GLY A 20 13.75 16.04 -1.25
N GLU A 21 13.29 17.13 -0.65
CA GLU A 21 13.89 17.72 0.56
C GLU A 21 13.88 16.76 1.76
N LEU A 22 12.87 15.89 1.83
CA LEU A 22 12.77 14.81 2.82
C LEU A 22 13.63 13.57 2.47
N GLY A 23 14.37 13.60 1.36
CA GLY A 23 15.26 12.53 0.93
C GLY A 23 14.57 11.37 0.20
N MET A 24 13.32 11.57 -0.23
CA MET A 24 12.60 10.59 -1.05
C MET A 24 12.91 10.79 -2.54
N THR A 25 12.88 9.71 -3.31
CA THR A 25 12.96 9.76 -4.77
C THR A 25 11.54 9.60 -5.33
N VAL A 26 11.00 10.68 -5.89
CA VAL A 26 9.70 10.62 -6.57
C VAL A 26 9.88 10.01 -7.96
N LEU A 27 9.10 8.98 -8.26
CA LEU A 27 9.11 8.25 -9.52
C LEU A 27 7.82 8.50 -10.27
N GLU A 28 7.91 8.69 -11.58
CA GLU A 28 6.72 8.78 -12.44
C GLU A 28 5.92 7.48 -12.38
N HIS A 29 4.62 7.58 -12.15
CA HIS A 29 3.74 6.41 -12.23
C HIS A 29 3.82 5.77 -13.63
N PRO A 30 3.94 4.44 -13.76
CA PRO A 30 3.89 3.39 -12.72
C PRO A 30 5.27 2.86 -12.27
N ARG A 31 6.35 3.63 -12.45
CA ARG A 31 7.74 3.15 -12.29
C ARG A 31 8.09 2.73 -10.86
N GLY A 32 7.37 3.20 -9.84
CA GLY A 32 7.59 2.78 -8.46
C GLY A 32 7.41 1.28 -8.23
N PHE A 33 6.59 0.60 -9.05
CA PHE A 33 6.46 -0.86 -8.97
C PHE A 33 7.76 -1.60 -9.32
N LEU A 34 8.66 -1.00 -10.10
CA LEU A 34 9.94 -1.62 -10.47
C LEU A 34 10.91 -1.71 -9.29
N GLU A 35 10.69 -0.93 -8.24
CA GLU A 35 11.53 -0.92 -7.03
C GLU A 35 10.99 -1.86 -5.93
N VAL A 36 9.88 -2.57 -6.20
CA VAL A 36 9.31 -3.54 -5.26
C VAL A 36 10.01 -4.89 -5.42
N ASP A 37 10.67 -5.32 -4.36
CA ASP A 37 11.32 -6.63 -4.25
C ASP A 37 10.95 -7.35 -2.94
N GLU A 38 11.61 -8.47 -2.65
CA GLU A 38 11.37 -9.25 -1.43
C GLU A 38 11.84 -8.58 -0.13
N ALA A 39 12.75 -7.61 -0.20
CA ALA A 39 13.26 -6.88 0.96
C ALA A 39 12.50 -5.57 1.19
N ALA A 40 11.64 -5.17 0.25
CA ALA A 40 10.92 -3.91 0.29
C ALA A 40 9.87 -3.84 1.43
N VAL A 41 9.60 -2.59 1.84
CA VAL A 41 8.40 -2.21 2.58
C VAL A 41 7.48 -1.48 1.61
N VAL A 42 6.28 -2.01 1.37
CA VAL A 42 5.29 -1.36 0.50
C VAL A 42 4.26 -0.66 1.35
N PHE A 43 4.15 0.66 1.21
CA PHE A 43 3.14 1.48 1.89
C PHE A 43 2.13 2.00 0.85
N SER A 44 0.85 1.68 1.01
CA SER A 44 -0.21 2.10 0.06
C SER A 44 -1.52 2.33 0.79
N LEU A 45 -2.07 3.54 0.66
CA LEU A 45 -3.29 3.99 1.32
C LEU A 45 -4.34 4.35 0.28
N ALA A 46 -5.57 3.85 0.45
CA ALA A 46 -6.72 4.14 -0.42
C ALA A 46 -6.39 4.28 -1.94
N PRO A 47 -5.65 3.32 -2.55
CA PRO A 47 -5.17 3.51 -3.91
C PRO A 47 -6.34 3.52 -4.91
N ASN A 48 -6.24 4.42 -5.89
CA ASN A 48 -7.12 4.47 -7.07
C ASN A 48 -6.57 3.63 -8.25
N VAL A 49 -5.59 2.76 -7.98
CA VAL A 49 -5.07 1.74 -8.89
C VAL A 49 -4.90 0.41 -8.15
N ALA A 50 -4.79 -0.69 -8.90
CA ALA A 50 -4.72 -2.05 -8.37
C ALA A 50 -3.35 -2.42 -7.73
N VAL A 51 -2.92 -1.70 -6.70
CA VAL A 51 -1.62 -1.87 -6.04
C VAL A 51 -1.43 -3.27 -5.48
N ARG A 52 -2.37 -3.78 -4.67
CA ARG A 52 -2.27 -5.11 -4.06
C ARG A 52 -2.16 -6.20 -5.12
N GLN A 53 -2.90 -6.04 -6.21
CA GLN A 53 -2.94 -6.96 -7.34
C GLN A 53 -1.58 -7.01 -8.06
N VAL A 54 -1.02 -5.84 -8.38
CA VAL A 54 0.29 -5.73 -9.02
C VAL A 54 1.38 -6.30 -8.11
N VAL A 55 1.39 -5.91 -6.83
CA VAL A 55 2.36 -6.43 -5.84
C VAL A 55 2.27 -7.95 -5.75
N ALA A 56 1.07 -8.53 -5.71
CA ALA A 56 0.86 -9.98 -5.70
C ALA A 56 1.39 -10.70 -6.95
N ASP A 57 1.49 -10.02 -8.08
CA ASP A 57 2.03 -10.59 -9.32
C ASP A 57 3.56 -10.44 -9.41
N ILE A 58 4.13 -9.34 -8.90
CA ILE A 58 5.53 -9.00 -9.15
C ILE A 58 6.48 -9.44 -8.03
N ALA A 59 6.02 -9.51 -6.77
CA ALA A 59 6.90 -9.75 -5.63
C ALA A 59 6.18 -10.31 -4.39
N ARG A 60 6.96 -10.59 -3.34
CA ARG A 60 6.49 -10.88 -1.98
C ARG A 60 7.28 -10.03 -0.98
N PRO A 61 6.93 -8.75 -0.79
CA PRO A 61 7.69 -7.81 0.04
C PRO A 61 7.85 -8.31 1.48
N ALA A 62 8.87 -7.81 2.19
CA ALA A 62 9.07 -8.16 3.58
C ALA A 62 7.95 -7.62 4.48
N VAL A 63 7.47 -6.42 4.16
CA VAL A 63 6.39 -5.74 4.90
C VAL A 63 5.45 -5.04 3.93
N MET A 64 4.15 -5.13 4.19
CA MET A 64 3.13 -4.37 3.47
C MET A 64 2.27 -3.60 4.48
N VAL A 65 2.09 -2.30 4.28
CA VAL A 65 1.20 -1.46 5.08
C VAL A 65 0.04 -1.04 4.19
N TRP A 66 -1.09 -1.70 4.38
CA TRP A 66 -2.29 -1.56 3.56
C TRP A 66 -3.52 -1.37 4.45
N GLU A 67 -4.63 -0.94 3.85
CA GLU A 67 -5.93 -1.10 4.49
C GLU A 67 -6.23 -2.59 4.70
N ARG A 68 -6.87 -2.90 5.83
CA ARG A 68 -7.24 -4.26 6.19
C ARG A 68 -8.04 -4.89 5.07
N VAL A 69 -7.65 -6.12 4.75
CA VAL A 69 -8.38 -6.99 3.82
C VAL A 69 -9.64 -7.46 4.53
N CYS A 70 -10.70 -6.66 4.51
CA CYS A 70 -12.01 -7.04 5.06
C CYS A 70 -12.83 -7.76 3.98
N GLU A 71 -13.44 -8.89 4.34
CA GLU A 71 -14.52 -9.48 3.55
C GLU A 71 -15.75 -8.57 3.63
N ILE A 72 -16.11 -7.97 2.48
CA ILE A 72 -17.35 -7.24 2.19
C ILE A 72 -17.73 -6.12 3.19
N PRO A 73 -17.78 -4.84 2.78
CA PRO A 73 -18.30 -3.76 3.62
C PRO A 73 -19.67 -4.11 4.20
N ARG A 74 -19.90 -3.85 5.49
CA ARG A 74 -21.23 -4.09 6.08
C ARG A 74 -22.22 -3.09 5.50
N GLU A 75 -23.46 -3.52 5.28
CA GLU A 75 -24.52 -2.64 4.80
C GLU A 75 -24.69 -1.46 5.77
N GLY A 76 -24.42 -0.24 5.29
CA GLY A 76 -24.45 0.99 6.08
C GLY A 76 -23.07 1.64 6.33
N ASP A 77 -21.97 0.99 5.94
CA ASP A 77 -20.67 1.65 5.85
C ASP A 77 -20.74 2.67 4.70
N TRP A 78 -20.75 3.97 5.04
CA TRP A 78 -20.66 5.08 4.07
C TRP A 78 -19.31 5.13 3.33
N VAL A 79 -18.45 4.13 3.52
CA VAL A 79 -17.33 3.83 2.62
C VAL A 79 -17.95 3.26 1.34
N GLY A 80 -18.50 4.18 0.57
CA GLY A 80 -19.34 3.89 -0.56
C GLY A 80 -18.66 2.99 -1.57
N ARG A 81 -19.55 2.43 -2.40
CA ARG A 81 -19.33 1.89 -3.74
C ARG A 81 -18.65 2.88 -4.70
N ALA A 82 -17.69 3.69 -4.25
CA ALA A 82 -16.64 4.13 -5.14
C ALA A 82 -15.88 2.85 -5.44
N GLU A 83 -15.96 2.41 -6.68
CA GLU A 83 -15.21 1.30 -7.27
C GLU A 83 -13.77 1.35 -6.75
N GLN A 84 -13.46 0.65 -5.66
CA GLN A 84 -12.10 0.54 -5.18
C GLN A 84 -11.39 -0.27 -6.25
N SER A 85 -10.64 0.44 -7.09
CA SER A 85 -9.85 -0.15 -8.16
C SER A 85 -8.87 -1.23 -7.66
N ASP A 86 -8.60 -1.26 -6.35
CA ASP A 86 -7.79 -2.26 -5.65
C ASP A 86 -8.62 -3.23 -4.81
N ASN A 87 -9.71 -3.71 -5.39
CA ASN A 87 -10.52 -4.78 -4.81
C ASN A 87 -9.65 -6.01 -4.49
N ILE A 88 -10.05 -6.72 -3.43
CA ILE A 88 -9.42 -7.98 -3.02
C ILE A 88 -9.72 -9.03 -4.10
N SER A 89 -8.72 -9.85 -4.43
CA SER A 89 -8.83 -10.94 -5.39
C SER A 89 -8.25 -12.23 -4.81
N PRO A 90 -8.56 -13.40 -5.40
CA PRO A 90 -8.04 -14.68 -4.91
C PRO A 90 -6.51 -14.75 -4.80
N ARG A 91 -5.76 -14.06 -5.68
CA ARG A 91 -4.29 -14.04 -5.61
C ARG A 91 -3.78 -13.20 -4.43
N VAL A 92 -4.48 -12.13 -4.08
CA VAL A 92 -4.14 -11.32 -2.90
C VAL A 92 -4.50 -12.09 -1.64
N GLU A 93 -5.69 -12.71 -1.60
CA GLU A 93 -6.12 -13.59 -0.50
C GLU A 93 -5.13 -14.74 -0.26
N GLU A 94 -4.64 -15.36 -1.34
CA GLU A 94 -3.63 -16.42 -1.22
C GLU A 94 -2.30 -15.87 -0.70
N MET A 95 -1.83 -14.74 -1.26
CA MET A 95 -0.57 -14.13 -0.84
C MET A 95 -0.57 -13.74 0.65
N ILE A 96 -1.65 -13.15 1.17
CA ILE A 96 -1.66 -12.65 2.56
C ILE A 96 -1.57 -13.78 3.60
N LYS A 97 -1.85 -15.03 3.24
CA LYS A 97 -1.68 -16.19 4.14
C LYS A 97 -0.22 -16.39 4.57
N ASP A 98 0.71 -15.91 3.76
CA ASP A 98 2.14 -15.94 4.05
C ASP A 98 2.59 -14.80 4.98
N TYR A 99 1.66 -14.00 5.52
CA TYR A 99 1.96 -12.84 6.34
C TYR A 99 1.24 -12.88 7.69
N THR A 100 1.89 -12.32 8.71
CA THR A 100 1.29 -12.00 10.00
C THR A 100 0.72 -10.58 9.96
N GLU A 101 -0.58 -10.43 10.25
CA GLU A 101 -1.23 -9.12 10.40
C GLU A 101 -0.98 -8.54 11.80
N LEU A 102 -0.48 -7.32 11.86
CA LEU A 102 -0.32 -6.54 13.08
C LEU A 102 -1.14 -5.23 13.00
N PRO A 103 -1.64 -4.72 14.13
CA PRO A 103 -2.33 -3.43 14.15
C PRO A 103 -1.37 -2.31 13.76
N PHE A 104 -1.85 -1.36 12.95
CA PHE A 104 -1.09 -0.15 12.67
C PHE A 104 -1.00 0.74 13.94
N PRO A 105 0.15 1.36 14.23
CA PRO A 105 0.33 2.13 15.46
C PRO A 105 -0.72 3.23 15.63
N SER A 106 -1.46 3.22 16.74
CA SER A 106 -2.53 4.19 17.02
C SER A 106 -2.02 5.62 17.21
N GLU A 107 -0.74 5.79 17.48
CA GLU A 107 -0.07 7.10 17.54
C GLU A 107 -0.02 7.78 16.16
N LEU A 108 -0.19 7.00 15.08
CA LEU A 108 -0.27 7.47 13.70
C LEU A 108 -1.72 7.53 13.19
N ALA A 109 -2.69 7.78 14.09
CA ALA A 109 -4.13 7.77 13.80
C ALA A 109 -4.61 8.69 12.65
N GLY A 110 -3.76 9.61 12.18
CA GLY A 110 -4.06 10.47 11.02
C GLY A 110 -4.28 9.71 9.71
N PHE A 111 -3.88 8.43 9.61
CA PHE A 111 -3.99 7.63 8.40
C PHE A 111 -5.26 6.74 8.33
N GLY A 112 -6.15 6.81 9.33
CA GLY A 112 -7.39 6.03 9.37
C GLY A 112 -7.27 4.71 10.16
N SER A 113 -8.40 4.24 10.71
CA SER A 113 -8.46 3.10 11.63
C SER A 113 -8.43 1.73 10.95
N SER A 114 -8.40 1.68 9.62
CA SER A 114 -8.43 0.44 8.84
C SER A 114 -7.03 -0.07 8.47
N LEU A 115 -5.95 0.66 8.75
CA LEU A 115 -4.61 0.23 8.36
C LEU A 115 -4.07 -0.89 9.22
N VAL A 116 -3.32 -1.78 8.56
CA VAL A 116 -2.67 -2.92 9.15
C VAL A 116 -1.28 -3.10 8.56
N VAL A 117 -0.40 -3.71 9.34
CA VAL A 117 0.96 -4.05 8.91
C VAL A 117 1.02 -5.56 8.71
N PHE A 118 1.22 -6.00 7.47
CA PHE A 118 1.49 -7.38 7.12
C PHE A 118 3.00 -7.62 7.12
N ILE A 119 3.48 -8.57 7.92
CA ILE A 119 4.90 -8.98 7.96
C ILE A 119 5.03 -10.40 7.43
N ARG A 120 5.89 -10.60 6.41
CA ARG A 120 6.08 -11.91 5.77
C ARG A 120 6.59 -12.93 6.79
N ASN A 121 5.99 -14.11 6.80
CA ASN A 121 6.42 -15.24 7.63
C ASN A 121 7.75 -15.81 7.08
N TYR A 122 8.62 -16.29 7.98
CA TYR A 122 9.92 -16.89 7.63
C TYR A 122 9.87 -18.42 7.70
#